data_AF-A0A2N2IYS0-F1
#
_entry.id   AF-A0A2N2IYS0-F1
#
_cell.length_a   1.000
_cell.length_b   1.000
_cell.length_c   1.000
_cell.angle_alpha   90.00
_cell.angle_beta   90.00
_cell.angle_gamma   90.00
#
_symmetry.space_group_name_H-M   'P 1'
#
loop_
_entity.id
_entity.type
_entity.pdbx_description
1 polymer ?
#
loop_
_entity_poly.entity_id
_entity_poly.type
_entity_poly.pdbx_seq_one_letter_code
_entity_poly.pdbx_strand_id
1 'polypeptide(L)'
;PDHVRQMQEHGLQPIDLVAVNLYAFEKTVANPACTLGEAIENIDIGGPTMLRSSAKNFQDVTVIVDPADYPQVLAEIKATGNTTLKTRFRLAVKVFALTSAYDTAIVNWLKSVDVDANPYFK
;
A
#
# COMPACT_ATOMS: atom_id res chain seq x y z
N PRO A 1 23.76 -12.79 1.14
CA PRO A 1 23.63 -12.13 2.47
C PRO A 1 22.69 -12.96 3.38
N ASP A 2 22.73 -12.77 4.71
CA ASP A 2 22.05 -13.67 5.67
C ASP A 2 20.54 -13.84 5.42
N HIS A 3 19.83 -12.80 4.97
CA HIS A 3 18.40 -12.88 4.61
C HIS A 3 18.08 -13.91 3.51
N VAL A 4 18.97 -14.13 2.53
CA VAL A 4 18.77 -15.14 1.46
C VAL A 4 18.91 -16.55 2.02
N ARG A 5 19.84 -16.77 2.96
CA ARG A 5 19.99 -18.06 3.65
C ARG A 5 18.74 -18.38 4.46
N GLN A 6 18.25 -17.42 5.24
CA GLN A 6 17.02 -17.58 6.03
C GLN A 6 15.80 -17.88 5.15
N MET A 7 15.66 -17.21 4.00
CA MET A 7 14.59 -17.52 3.05
C MET A 7 14.66 -18.99 2.59
N GLN A 8 15.85 -19.50 2.27
CA GLN A 8 16.05 -20.89 1.86
C GLN A 8 15.74 -21.88 3.00
N GLU A 9 16.23 -21.61 4.21
CA GLU A 9 15.98 -22.42 5.42
C GLU A 9 14.47 -22.57 5.70
N HIS A 10 13.69 -21.52 5.42
CA HIS A 10 12.25 -21.50 5.61
C HIS A 10 11.43 -21.83 4.34
N GLY A 11 12.07 -22.20 3.23
CA GLY A 11 11.38 -22.55 1.98
C GLY A 11 10.65 -21.37 1.31
N LEU A 12 11.08 -20.13 1.56
CA LEU A 12 10.47 -18.91 1.04
C LEU A 12 11.10 -18.52 -0.31
N GLN A 13 10.24 -18.22 -1.28
CA GLN A 13 10.65 -17.67 -2.57
C GLN A 13 10.65 -16.13 -2.54
N PRO A 14 11.51 -15.46 -3.32
CA PRO A 14 11.46 -14.02 -3.47
C PRO A 14 10.16 -13.57 -4.14
N ILE A 15 9.78 -12.33 -3.86
CA ILE A 15 8.69 -11.63 -4.54
C ILE A 15 9.33 -10.51 -5.35
N ASP A 16 9.33 -10.64 -6.68
CA ASP A 16 9.97 -9.66 -7.56
C ASP A 16 9.05 -8.48 -7.90
N LEU A 17 7.73 -8.69 -7.85
CA LEU A 17 6.74 -7.69 -8.23
C LEU A 17 5.50 -7.76 -7.33
N VAL A 18 5.08 -6.60 -6.83
CA VAL A 18 3.84 -6.39 -6.08
C VAL A 18 2.99 -5.34 -6.80
N ALA A 19 1.82 -5.73 -7.29
CA ALA A 19 0.86 -4.81 -7.89
C ALA A 19 -0.43 -4.82 -7.07
N VAL A 20 -0.64 -3.77 -6.27
CA VAL A 20 -1.75 -3.66 -5.31
C VAL A 20 -2.29 -2.23 -5.36
N ASN A 21 -3.60 -2.09 -5.47
CA ASN A 21 -4.29 -0.82 -5.22
C ASN A 21 -4.94 -0.84 -3.83
N LEU A 22 -5.02 0.33 -3.19
CA LEU A 22 -5.72 0.44 -1.91
C LEU A 22 -7.22 0.59 -2.17
N TYR A 23 -8.02 -0.06 -1.33
CA TYR A 23 -9.44 0.23 -1.26
C TYR A 23 -9.63 1.65 -0.74
N ALA A 24 -10.55 2.40 -1.33
CA ALA A 24 -10.72 3.80 -1.00
C ALA A 24 -11.51 3.93 0.30
N PHE A 25 -10.81 3.99 1.44
CA PHE A 25 -11.36 4.38 2.74
C PHE A 25 -12.25 5.63 2.61
N GLU A 26 -11.78 6.62 1.82
CA GLU A 26 -12.53 7.84 1.47
C GLU A 26 -13.92 7.58 0.88
N LYS A 27 -14.10 6.50 0.10
CA LYS A 27 -15.42 6.13 -0.45
C LYS A 27 -16.35 5.60 0.62
N THR A 28 -15.84 4.80 1.55
CA THR A 28 -16.64 4.28 2.68
C THR A 28 -17.11 5.44 3.55
N VAL A 29 -16.20 6.32 3.93
CA VAL A 29 -16.51 7.43 4.86
C VAL A 29 -17.21 8.62 4.21
N ALA A 30 -17.33 8.65 2.88
CA ALA A 30 -18.14 9.63 2.17
C ALA A 30 -19.65 9.50 2.47
N ASN A 31 -20.09 8.34 2.98
CA ASN A 31 -21.46 8.17 3.46
C ASN A 31 -21.64 8.97 4.78
N PRO A 32 -22.54 9.97 4.84
CA PRO A 32 -22.79 10.74 6.06
C PRO A 32 -23.32 9.89 7.23
N ALA A 33 -23.88 8.72 6.94
CA ALA A 33 -24.35 7.76 7.94
C ALA A 33 -23.28 6.76 8.39
N CYS A 34 -22.03 6.87 7.90
CA CYS A 34 -20.95 5.96 8.27
C CYS A 34 -20.66 6.05 9.77
N THR A 35 -20.78 4.91 10.44
CA THR A 35 -20.50 4.76 11.87
C THR A 35 -19.00 4.57 12.13
N LEU A 36 -18.57 4.78 13.37
CA LEU A 36 -17.20 4.47 13.80
C LEU A 36 -16.83 3.00 13.60
N GLY A 37 -17.74 2.07 13.88
CA GLY A 37 -17.50 0.65 13.62
C GLY A 37 -17.25 0.38 12.14
N GLU A 38 -18.10 0.90 11.25
CA GLU A 38 -17.93 0.74 9.80
C GLU A 38 -16.64 1.36 9.28
N ALA A 39 -16.28 2.56 9.77
CA ALA A 39 -15.03 3.21 9.38
C ALA A 39 -13.81 2.38 9.79
N ILE A 40 -13.77 1.87 11.03
CA ILE A 40 -12.67 1.03 11.53
C ILE A 40 -12.52 -0.25 10.71
N GLU A 41 -13.62 -0.95 10.40
CA GLU A 41 -13.60 -2.18 9.60
C GLU A 41 -13.10 -1.95 8.16
N ASN A 42 -13.16 -0.71 7.67
CA ASN A 42 -12.69 -0.34 6.33
C ASN A 42 -11.27 0.24 6.31
N ILE A 43 -10.57 0.30 7.45
CA ILE A 43 -9.15 0.62 7.49
C ILE A 43 -8.34 -0.61 7.07
N ASP A 44 -7.71 -0.51 5.90
CA ASP A 44 -6.84 -1.55 5.36
C ASP A 44 -5.47 -1.51 6.03
N ILE A 45 -5.10 -2.62 6.67
CA ILE A 45 -3.78 -2.82 7.27
C ILE A 45 -2.85 -3.57 6.29
N GLY A 46 -3.40 -4.54 5.55
CA GLY A 46 -2.63 -5.43 4.70
C GLY A 46 -2.05 -4.72 3.48
N GLY A 47 -2.88 -3.93 2.79
CA GLY A 47 -2.50 -3.15 1.61
C GLY A 47 -1.32 -2.22 1.89
N PRO A 48 -1.42 -1.28 2.85
CA PRO A 48 -0.32 -0.40 3.20
C PRO A 48 0.94 -1.15 3.68
N THR A 49 0.78 -2.27 4.40
CA THR A 49 1.92 -3.09 4.84
C THR A 49 2.70 -3.65 3.65
N MET A 50 2.01 -4.34 2.73
CA MET A 50 2.64 -4.93 1.53
C MET A 50 3.25 -3.86 0.61
N LEU A 51 2.57 -2.73 0.45
CA LEU A 51 3.05 -1.63 -0.36
C LEU A 51 4.32 -1.00 0.24
N ARG A 52 4.30 -0.65 1.53
CA ARG A 52 5.45 0.01 2.19
C ARG A 52 6.65 -0.91 2.29
N SER A 53 6.46 -2.21 2.55
CA SER A 53 7.58 -3.17 2.56
C SER A 53 8.23 -3.29 1.17
N SER A 54 7.42 -3.36 0.12
CA SER A 54 7.89 -3.45 -1.26
C SER A 54 8.59 -2.16 -1.72
N ALA A 55 8.03 -1.00 -1.41
CA ALA A 55 8.61 0.30 -1.72
C ALA A 55 9.93 0.54 -0.99
N LYS A 56 10.04 0.13 0.30
CA LYS A 56 11.32 0.14 1.02
C LYS A 56 12.35 -0.72 0.30
N ASN A 57 11.94 -1.89 -0.21
CA ASN A 57 12.83 -2.85 -0.88
C ASN A 57 12.94 -2.65 -2.40
N PHE A 58 12.82 -1.41 -2.89
CA PHE A 58 12.84 -1.08 -4.33
C PHE A 58 14.10 -1.51 -5.08
N GLN A 59 15.18 -1.88 -4.38
CA GLN A 59 16.37 -2.42 -5.02
C GLN A 59 16.08 -3.76 -5.70
N ASP A 60 15.21 -4.58 -5.09
CA ASP A 60 14.89 -5.93 -5.54
C ASP A 60 13.43 -6.09 -5.98
N VAL A 61 12.51 -5.25 -5.48
CA VAL A 61 11.05 -5.40 -5.73
C VAL A 61 10.49 -4.26 -6.56
N THR A 62 9.78 -4.58 -7.64
CA THR A 62 8.93 -3.63 -8.38
C THR A 62 7.57 -3.53 -7.70
N VAL A 63 7.21 -2.35 -7.20
CA VAL A 63 5.89 -2.11 -6.60
C VAL A 63 5.03 -1.24 -7.51
N ILE A 64 3.75 -1.54 -7.69
CA ILE A 64 2.84 -0.77 -8.55
C ILE A 64 1.52 -0.52 -7.83
N VAL A 65 1.11 0.74 -7.78
CA VAL A 65 -0.15 1.19 -7.14
C VAL A 65 -1.14 1.82 -8.11
N ASP A 66 -0.70 2.08 -9.34
CA ASP A 66 -1.45 2.81 -10.35
C ASP A 66 -1.37 2.05 -11.68
N PRO A 67 -2.50 1.61 -12.23
CA PRO A 67 -2.54 0.93 -13.53
C PRO A 67 -1.90 1.70 -14.67
N ALA A 68 -1.80 3.04 -14.58
CA ALA A 68 -1.13 3.86 -15.59
C ALA A 68 0.37 3.58 -15.70
N ASP A 69 1.01 2.95 -14.71
CA ASP A 69 2.42 2.57 -14.77
C ASP A 69 2.68 1.23 -15.47
N TYR A 70 1.64 0.40 -15.69
CA TYR A 70 1.80 -0.92 -16.31
C TYR A 70 2.47 -0.87 -17.68
N PRO A 71 2.14 0.05 -18.61
CA PRO A 71 2.78 0.08 -19.92
C PRO A 71 4.30 0.24 -19.84
N GLN A 72 4.80 1.13 -18.96
CA GLN A 72 6.23 1.33 -18.77
C GLN A 72 6.90 0.09 -18.18
N VAL A 73 6.33 -0.48 -17.10
CA VAL A 73 6.88 -1.66 -16.43
C VAL A 73 6.94 -2.85 -17.38
N LEU A 74 5.86 -3.10 -18.12
CA LEU A 74 5.79 -4.18 -19.10
C LEU A 74 6.80 -3.98 -20.24
N ALA A 75 7.02 -2.74 -20.69
CA ALA A 75 8.01 -2.45 -21.72
C ALA A 75 9.44 -2.78 -21.25
N GLU A 76 9.81 -2.39 -20.02
CA GLU A 76 11.13 -2.67 -19.44
C GLU A 76 11.36 -4.18 -19.26
N ILE A 77 10.38 -4.90 -18.71
CA ILE A 77 10.44 -6.34 -18.50
C ILE A 77 10.58 -7.08 -19.84
N LYS A 78 9.80 -6.70 -20.86
CA LYS A 78 9.90 -7.31 -22.20
C LYS A 78 11.26 -7.08 -22.86
N ALA A 79 11.86 -5.91 -22.65
CA ALA A 79 13.12 -5.54 -23.29
C ALA A 79 14.35 -6.16 -22.59
N THR A 80 14.31 -6.31 -21.27
CA THR A 80 15.52 -6.62 -20.48
C THR A 80 15.35 -7.77 -19.48
N GLY A 81 14.13 -8.31 -19.34
CA GLY A 81 13.78 -9.31 -18.34
C GLY A 81 13.50 -8.73 -16.94
N ASN A 82 13.67 -7.42 -16.72
CA ASN A 82 13.41 -6.78 -15.44
C ASN A 82 13.06 -5.28 -15.61
N THR A 83 12.72 -4.60 -14.52
CA THR A 83 12.62 -3.14 -14.46
C THR A 83 13.98 -2.50 -14.17
N THR A 84 14.09 -1.21 -14.47
CA THR A 84 15.26 -0.41 -14.09
C THR A 84 15.17 0.07 -12.64
N LEU A 85 16.32 0.30 -12.00
CA LEU A 85 16.36 0.85 -10.64
C LEU A 85 15.72 2.25 -10.56
N LYS A 86 15.84 3.06 -11.63
CA LYS A 86 15.20 4.38 -11.72
C LYS A 86 13.67 4.26 -11.69
N THR A 87 13.12 3.29 -12.42
CA THR A 87 11.68 3.00 -12.43
C THR A 87 11.20 2.52 -11.08
N ARG A 88 11.91 1.57 -10.45
CA ARG A 88 11.56 1.09 -9.10
C ARG A 88 11.57 2.22 -8.06
N PHE A 89 12.57 3.10 -8.10
CA PHE A 89 12.62 4.26 -7.20
C PHE A 89 11.43 5.22 -7.41
N ARG A 90 11.09 5.54 -8.67
CA ARG A 90 9.91 6.37 -9.00
C ARG A 90 8.63 5.76 -8.45
N LEU A 91 8.46 4.45 -8.62
CA LEU A 91 7.29 3.73 -8.13
C LEU A 91 7.23 3.68 -6.60
N ALA A 92 8.37 3.51 -5.92
CA ALA A 92 8.45 3.57 -4.46
C ALA A 92 8.00 4.93 -3.91
N VAL A 93 8.37 6.04 -4.56
CA VAL A 93 7.89 7.37 -4.18
C VAL A 93 6.36 7.45 -4.31
N LYS A 94 5.77 6.94 -5.40
CA LYS A 94 4.31 6.90 -5.56
C LYS A 94 3.62 6.14 -4.42
N VAL A 95 4.19 5.02 -3.99
CA VAL A 95 3.67 4.24 -2.87
C VAL A 95 3.69 5.02 -1.56
N PHE A 96 4.82 5.65 -1.21
CA PHE A 96 4.91 6.41 0.02
C PHE A 96 3.99 7.64 0.01
N ALA A 97 3.83 8.30 -1.14
CA ALA A 97 2.85 9.37 -1.30
C ALA A 97 1.40 8.87 -1.11
N LEU A 98 1.04 7.75 -1.74
CA LEU A 98 -0.30 7.15 -1.62
C LEU A 98 -0.62 6.76 -0.17
N THR A 99 0.29 6.06 0.49
CA THR A 99 0.09 5.59 1.88
C THR A 99 0.06 6.75 2.86
N SER A 100 0.85 7.81 2.65
CA SER A 100 0.74 9.04 3.44
C SER A 100 -0.61 9.73 3.27
N ALA A 101 -1.16 9.78 2.06
CA ALA A 101 -2.48 10.35 1.81
C ALA A 101 -3.58 9.50 2.46
N TYR A 102 -3.45 8.17 2.37
CA TYR A 102 -4.37 7.22 3.00
C TYR A 102 -4.44 7.41 4.53
N ASP A 103 -3.29 7.45 5.21
CA ASP A 103 -3.23 7.68 6.66
C ASP A 103 -3.78 9.06 7.04
N THR A 104 -3.55 10.08 6.19
CA THR A 104 -4.11 11.43 6.39
C THR A 104 -5.64 11.42 6.35
N ALA A 105 -6.24 10.68 5.41
CA ALA A 105 -7.68 10.54 5.32
C ALA A 105 -8.27 9.85 6.56
N ILE A 106 -7.61 8.80 7.06
CA ILE A 106 -7.99 8.12 8.30
C ILE A 106 -7.96 9.09 9.49
N VAL A 107 -6.85 9.81 9.68
CA VAL A 107 -6.71 10.76 10.78
C VAL A 107 -7.78 11.86 10.71
N ASN A 108 -8.04 12.40 9.52
CA ASN A 108 -9.03 13.45 9.35
C ASN A 108 -10.44 12.96 9.70
N TRP A 109 -10.79 11.73 9.33
CA TRP A 109 -12.07 11.15 9.68
C TRP A 109 -12.18 10.85 11.18
N LEU A 110 -11.17 10.22 11.79
CA LEU A 110 -11.17 9.93 13.23
C LEU A 110 -11.26 11.20 14.09
N LYS A 111 -10.68 12.31 13.65
CA LYS A 111 -10.78 13.61 14.34
C LYS A 111 -12.18 14.23 14.32
N SER A 112 -13.05 13.84 13.38
CA SER A 112 -14.42 14.37 13.34
C SER A 112 -15.36 13.66 14.31
N VAL A 113 -14.91 12.55 14.92
CA VAL A 113 -15.68 11.78 15.89
C VAL A 113 -15.68 12.47 17.25
N ASP A 114 -16.87 12.83 17.73
CA ASP A 114 -17.09 13.29 19.10
C ASP A 114 -17.14 12.09 20.05
N VAL A 115 -16.07 11.87 20.81
CA VAL A 115 -15.91 10.71 21.71
C VAL A 115 -16.94 10.71 22.84
N ASP A 116 -17.33 11.89 23.35
CA ASP A 116 -18.26 11.99 24.48
C ASP A 116 -19.72 11.73 24.05
N ALA A 117 -20.05 12.06 22.80
CA ALA A 117 -21.39 11.89 22.25
C ALA A 117 -21.60 10.55 21.51
N ASN A 118 -20.54 9.93 20.99
CA ASN A 118 -20.64 8.76 20.11
C ASN A 118 -21.03 7.47 20.87
N PRO A 119 -22.11 6.77 20.47
CA PRO A 119 -22.56 5.52 21.12
C PRO A 119 -21.54 4.39 21.17
N TYR A 120 -20.54 4.40 20.29
CA TYR A 120 -19.49 3.37 20.26
C TYR A 120 -18.65 3.32 21.54
N PHE A 121 -18.53 4.45 22.27
CA PHE A 121 -17.73 4.56 23.49
C PHE A 121 -18.54 4.42 24.79
N LYS A 122 -19.84 4.10 24.69
CA LYS A 122 -20.75 3.97 25.84
C LYS A 122 -20.91 2.52 26.29
#